data_AF-A0AAV3XIT9-F1
#
_entry.id   AF-A0AAV3XIT9-F1
#
_cell.length_a   1.000
_cell.length_b   1.000
_cell.length_c   1.000
_cell.angle_alpha   90.00
_cell.angle_beta   90.00
_cell.angle_gamma   90.00
#
_symmetry.space_group_name_H-M   'P 1'
#
loop_
_entity.id
_entity.type
_entity.pdbx_description
1 polymer ?
#
loop_
_entity_poly.entity_id
_entity_poly.type
_entity_poly.pdbx_seq_one_letter_code
_entity_poly.pdbx_strand_id
1 'polypeptide(L)'
;MNTITITVSEERLLKLQEVATRINVSLEELVLMGIDELIQRQNAAVDSEIADKFYTLASQWESEVEGMSSSSMFQHPAYQEIVSMGDKVIPLLLSELKQNPLYWLSALNLITGVNPIQPSQRGKVKQMAQAWLEWGRNRGYRV
;
A
#
# COMPACT_ATOMS: atom_id res chain seq x y z
N MET A 1 -17.48 -18.14 -16.15
CA MET A 1 -16.37 -18.97 -15.62
C MET A 1 -15.36 -19.12 -16.74
N ASN A 2 -14.10 -18.83 -16.47
CA ASN A 2 -13.03 -18.97 -17.46
C ASN A 2 -12.28 -20.27 -17.15
N THR A 3 -12.00 -21.08 -18.16
CA THR A 3 -11.32 -22.37 -18.00
C THR A 3 -9.87 -22.25 -18.45
N ILE A 4 -8.94 -22.71 -17.62
CA ILE A 4 -7.51 -22.83 -17.95
C ILE A 4 -7.17 -24.32 -17.97
N THR A 5 -6.65 -24.83 -19.09
CA THR A 5 -6.17 -26.22 -19.21
C THR A 5 -4.66 -26.25 -19.05
N ILE A 6 -4.16 -27.10 -18.15
CA ILE A 6 -2.74 -27.29 -17.91
C ILE A 6 -2.35 -28.75 -18.12
N THR A 7 -1.22 -28.98 -18.79
CA THR A 7 -0.64 -30.33 -18.93
C THR A 7 0.42 -30.50 -17.86
N VAL A 8 0.30 -31.55 -17.06
CA VAL A 8 1.27 -31.94 -16.03
C VAL A 8 1.70 -33.38 -16.26
N SER A 9 2.90 -33.75 -15.80
CA SER A 9 3.33 -35.16 -15.83
C SER A 9 2.48 -35.99 -14.88
N GLU A 10 2.34 -37.29 -15.17
CA GLU A 10 1.64 -38.25 -14.30
C GLU A 10 2.20 -38.22 -12.87
N GLU A 11 3.52 -38.15 -12.72
CA GLU A 11 4.20 -38.04 -11.41
C GLU A 11 3.69 -36.83 -10.61
N ARG A 12 3.52 -35.68 -11.25
CA ARG A 12 3.02 -34.46 -10.60
C ARG A 12 1.53 -34.59 -10.28
N LEU A 13 0.74 -35.20 -11.16
CA LEU A 13 -0.69 -35.44 -10.93
C LEU A 13 -0.90 -36.34 -9.70
N LEU A 14 -0.14 -37.42 -9.58
CA LEU A 14 -0.19 -38.32 -8.42
C LEU A 14 0.17 -37.59 -7.12
N LYS A 15 1.28 -36.82 -7.13
CA LYS A 15 1.68 -36.01 -5.97
C LYS A 15 0.59 -35.01 -5.55
N LEU A 16 -0.06 -34.35 -6.51
CA LEU A 16 -1.16 -33.43 -6.22
C LEU A 16 -2.37 -34.15 -5.62
N GLN A 17 -2.73 -35.32 -6.14
CA GLN A 17 -3.83 -36.14 -5.60
C GLN A 17 -3.55 -36.63 -4.18
N GLU A 18 -2.31 -37.08 -3.90
CA GLU A 18 -1.88 -37.47 -2.56
C GLU A 18 -1.96 -36.31 -1.57
N VAL A 19 -1.51 -35.11 -1.97
CA VAL A 19 -1.58 -33.91 -1.14
C VAL A 19 -3.04 -33.51 -0.90
N ALA A 20 -3.90 -33.52 -1.92
CA ALA A 20 -5.31 -33.18 -1.81
C ALA A 20 -6.03 -34.14 -0.83
N THR A 21 -5.76 -35.44 -0.96
CA THR A 21 -6.29 -36.47 -0.06
C THR A 21 -5.81 -36.25 1.38
N ARG A 22 -4.52 -35.97 1.56
CA ARG A 22 -3.92 -35.75 2.90
C ARG A 22 -4.53 -34.56 3.64
N ILE A 23 -4.90 -33.50 2.93
CA ILE A 23 -5.52 -32.31 3.53
C ILE A 23 -7.06 -32.30 3.40
N ASN A 24 -7.65 -33.40 2.91
CA ASN A 24 -9.09 -33.62 2.78
C ASN A 24 -9.83 -32.56 1.93
N VAL A 25 -9.30 -32.26 0.75
CA VAL A 25 -9.90 -31.36 -0.25
C VAL A 25 -9.87 -31.98 -1.64
N SER A 26 -10.65 -31.43 -2.57
CA SER A 26 -10.58 -31.84 -3.98
C SER A 26 -9.27 -31.38 -4.64
N LEU A 27 -8.89 -32.03 -5.74
CA LEU A 27 -7.73 -31.62 -6.55
C LEU A 27 -7.90 -30.18 -7.07
N GLU A 28 -9.12 -29.78 -7.43
CA GLU A 28 -9.47 -28.45 -7.91
C GLU A 28 -9.25 -27.40 -6.82
N GLU A 29 -9.76 -27.64 -5.61
CA GLU A 29 -9.54 -26.75 -4.45
C GLU A 29 -8.06 -26.63 -4.10
N LEU A 30 -7.30 -27.73 -4.14
CA LEU A 30 -5.85 -27.69 -3.92
C LEU A 30 -5.15 -26.76 -4.93
N VAL A 31 -5.50 -26.88 -6.22
CA VAL A 31 -4.91 -26.05 -7.28
C VAL A 31 -5.29 -24.59 -7.09
N LEU A 32 -6.57 -24.30 -6.76
CA LEU A 32 -7.03 -22.93 -6.48
C LEU A 32 -6.29 -22.31 -5.29
N MET A 33 -6.13 -23.06 -4.19
CA MET A 33 -5.37 -22.61 -3.02
C MET A 33 -3.91 -22.27 -3.37
N GLY A 34 -3.27 -23.08 -4.21
CA GLY A 34 -1.90 -22.80 -4.68
C GLY A 34 -1.82 -21.54 -5.54
N ILE A 35 -2.82 -21.31 -6.41
CA ILE A 35 -2.89 -20.08 -7.21
C ILE A 35 -3.09 -18.86 -6.31
N ASP A 36 -4.03 -18.92 -5.37
CA ASP A 36 -4.29 -17.84 -4.43
C ASP A 36 -3.04 -17.52 -3.60
N GLU A 37 -2.32 -18.55 -3.13
CA GLU A 37 -1.06 -18.36 -2.40
C GLU A 37 -0.01 -17.65 -3.26
N LEU A 38 0.16 -18.04 -4.53
CA LEU A 38 1.11 -17.39 -5.43
C LEU A 38 0.75 -15.92 -5.69
N ILE A 39 -0.54 -15.62 -5.88
CA ILE A 39 -1.03 -14.25 -6.05
C ILE A 39 -0.75 -13.43 -4.79
N GLN A 40 -1.08 -13.97 -3.61
CA GLN A 40 -0.85 -13.29 -2.34
C GLN A 40 0.63 -13.03 -2.07
N ARG A 41 1.50 -14.00 -2.34
CA ARG A 41 2.96 -13.84 -2.21
C ARG A 41 3.49 -12.74 -3.13
N GLN A 42 3.05 -12.72 -4.39
CA GLN A 42 3.49 -11.69 -5.33
C GLN A 42 3.01 -10.30 -4.91
N ASN A 43 1.75 -10.17 -4.46
CA ASN A 43 1.21 -8.90 -3.97
C ASN A 43 1.97 -8.41 -2.74
N ALA A 44 2.22 -9.29 -1.76
CA ALA A 44 2.97 -8.94 -0.55
C ALA A 44 4.41 -8.50 -0.87
N ALA A 45 5.07 -9.13 -1.85
CA ALA A 45 6.40 -8.72 -2.29
C ALA A 45 6.38 -7.32 -2.94
N VAL A 46 5.39 -7.04 -3.80
CA VAL A 46 5.21 -5.72 -4.42
C VAL A 46 4.88 -4.66 -3.37
N ASP A 47 4.01 -4.95 -2.43
CA ASP A 47 3.66 -4.03 -1.33
C ASP A 47 4.88 -3.74 -0.45
N SER A 48 5.73 -4.74 -0.19
CA SER A 48 7.00 -4.56 0.53
C SER A 48 7.96 -3.66 -0.24
N GLU A 49 8.14 -3.87 -1.54
CA GLU A 49 9.02 -3.03 -2.36
C GLU A 49 8.55 -1.58 -2.42
N ILE A 50 7.23 -1.36 -2.52
CA ILE A 50 6.62 -0.03 -2.45
C ILE A 50 6.88 0.60 -1.09
N ALA A 51 6.70 -0.15 -0.01
CA ALA A 51 6.95 0.33 1.35
C ALA A 51 8.42 0.68 1.57
N ASP A 52 9.34 -0.19 1.16
CA ASP A 52 10.78 0.04 1.28
C ASP A 52 11.21 1.28 0.51
N LYS A 53 10.72 1.45 -0.73
CA LYS A 53 10.97 2.66 -1.51
C LYS A 53 10.40 3.90 -0.82
N PHE A 54 9.17 3.83 -0.33
CA PHE A 54 8.53 4.95 0.37
C PHE A 54 9.33 5.37 1.61
N TYR A 55 9.67 4.44 2.51
CA TYR A 55 10.41 4.76 3.73
C TYR A 55 11.83 5.24 3.46
N THR A 56 12.48 4.71 2.42
CA THR A 56 13.79 5.20 1.96
C THR A 56 13.69 6.67 1.55
N LEU A 57 12.72 7.02 0.70
CA LEU A 57 12.51 8.40 0.24
C LEU A 57 12.07 9.32 1.38
N ALA A 58 11.21 8.84 2.28
CA ALA A 58 10.73 9.61 3.42
C ALA A 58 11.87 9.94 4.39
N SER A 59 12.72 8.96 4.71
CA SER A 59 13.90 9.14 5.55
C SER A 59 14.91 10.07 4.89
N GLN A 60 15.15 9.92 3.57
CA GLN A 60 16.01 10.83 2.83
C GLN A 60 15.48 12.27 2.92
N TRP A 61 14.21 12.46 2.59
CA TRP A 61 13.53 13.75 2.63
C TRP A 61 13.66 14.39 4.01
N GLU A 62 13.34 13.67 5.09
CA GLU A 62 13.40 14.20 6.46
C GLU A 62 14.81 14.67 6.84
N SER A 63 15.85 13.93 6.44
CA SER A 63 17.25 14.29 6.70
C SER A 63 17.76 15.47 5.87
N GLU A 64 17.26 15.64 4.63
CA GLU A 64 17.77 16.62 3.68
C GLU A 64 17.03 17.96 3.77
N VAL A 65 15.81 17.98 4.31
CA VAL A 65 14.98 19.20 4.39
C VAL A 65 15.09 19.96 5.71
N GLU A 66 15.91 19.50 6.66
CA GLU A 66 16.12 20.21 7.92
C GLU A 66 16.66 21.63 7.67
N GLY A 67 15.98 22.63 8.24
CA GLY A 67 16.35 24.04 8.05
C GLY A 67 15.97 24.67 6.69
N MET A 68 15.31 23.92 5.79
CA MET A 68 14.82 24.46 4.52
C MET A 68 13.52 25.26 4.68
N SER A 69 13.22 26.11 3.70
CA SER A 69 11.91 26.77 3.60
C SER A 69 10.83 25.76 3.16
N SER A 70 9.59 25.92 3.61
CA SER A 70 8.49 25.00 3.28
C SER A 70 8.31 24.80 1.76
N SER A 71 8.50 25.84 0.94
CA SER A 71 8.45 25.72 -0.52
C SER A 71 9.54 24.80 -1.08
N SER A 72 10.76 24.92 -0.55
CA SER A 72 11.88 24.06 -0.95
C SER A 72 11.66 22.61 -0.51
N MET A 73 11.07 22.41 0.69
CA MET A 73 10.75 21.07 1.19
C MET A 73 9.78 20.32 0.25
N PHE A 74 8.75 20.99 -0.25
CA PHE A 74 7.80 20.39 -1.18
C PHE A 74 8.40 20.16 -2.57
N GLN A 75 9.36 20.97 -3.01
CA GLN A 75 10.07 20.79 -4.28
C GLN A 75 11.17 19.74 -4.23
N HIS A 76 11.47 19.19 -3.05
CA HIS A 76 12.53 18.21 -2.86
C HIS A 76 12.30 16.96 -3.74
N PRO A 77 13.32 16.44 -4.44
CA PRO A 77 13.17 15.29 -5.35
C PRO A 77 12.53 14.08 -4.69
N ALA A 78 12.94 13.74 -3.46
CA ALA A 78 12.37 12.62 -2.73
C ALA A 78 10.86 12.80 -2.41
N TYR A 79 10.42 14.04 -2.13
CA TYR A 79 9.01 14.33 -1.91
C TYR A 79 8.19 14.18 -3.19
N GLN A 80 8.72 14.73 -4.29
CA GLN A 80 8.09 14.64 -5.61
C GLN A 80 7.99 13.18 -6.08
N GLU A 81 9.01 12.37 -5.82
CA GLU A 81 8.99 10.94 -6.11
C GLU A 81 7.90 10.22 -5.32
N ILE A 82 7.76 10.48 -4.00
CA ILE A 82 6.67 9.93 -3.18
C ILE A 82 5.29 10.29 -3.76
N VAL A 83 5.10 11.56 -4.16
CA VAL A 83 3.85 12.00 -4.80
C VAL A 83 3.62 11.26 -6.13
N SER A 84 4.67 11.07 -6.93
CA SER A 84 4.59 10.37 -8.22
C SER A 84 4.25 8.87 -8.09
N MET A 85 4.52 8.25 -6.93
CA MET A 85 4.13 6.85 -6.65
C MET A 85 2.61 6.66 -6.56
N GLY A 86 1.85 7.75 -6.40
CA GLY A 86 0.39 7.77 -6.54
C GLY A 86 -0.36 6.95 -5.49
N ASP A 87 -1.46 6.31 -5.91
CA ASP A 87 -2.41 5.66 -4.99
C ASP A 87 -1.79 4.56 -4.11
N LYS A 88 -0.70 3.94 -4.59
CA LYS A 88 -0.01 2.84 -3.91
C LYS A 88 0.56 3.23 -2.55
N VAL A 89 0.91 4.51 -2.37
CA VAL A 89 1.49 5.00 -1.10
C VAL A 89 0.47 5.63 -0.16
N ILE A 90 -0.80 5.76 -0.55
CA ILE A 90 -1.86 6.31 0.32
C ILE A 90 -1.93 5.60 1.68
N PRO A 91 -1.93 4.26 1.79
CA PRO A 91 -1.98 3.58 3.08
C PRO A 91 -0.77 3.90 3.98
N LEU A 92 0.40 4.08 3.36
CA LEU A 92 1.65 4.40 4.05
C LEU A 92 1.62 5.84 4.57
N LEU A 93 1.23 6.78 3.71
CA LEU A 93 1.04 8.20 4.08
C LEU A 93 0.03 8.35 5.22
N LEU A 94 -1.10 7.64 5.17
CA LEU A 94 -2.10 7.64 6.24
C LEU A 94 -1.54 7.09 7.56
N SER A 95 -0.71 6.05 7.51
CA SER A 95 -0.02 5.51 8.69
C SER A 95 0.95 6.52 9.30
N GLU A 96 1.68 7.25 8.45
CA GLU A 96 2.64 8.28 8.85
C GLU A 96 2.01 9.55 9.45
N LEU A 97 0.73 9.82 9.17
CA LEU A 97 0.01 10.94 9.80
C LEU A 97 -0.03 10.85 11.33
N LYS A 98 0.17 9.66 11.91
CA LYS A 98 0.25 9.47 13.37
C LYS A 98 1.52 10.08 13.96
N GLN A 99 2.60 10.16 13.19
CA GLN A 99 3.91 10.62 13.62
C GLN A 99 4.16 12.06 13.14
N ASN A 100 4.11 12.29 11.83
CA ASN A 100 4.50 13.53 11.18
C ASN A 100 3.42 14.05 10.21
N PRO A 101 2.27 14.52 10.72
CA PRO A 101 1.10 14.83 9.88
C PRO A 101 1.30 15.98 8.89
N LEU A 102 2.05 17.03 9.25
CA LEU A 102 2.06 18.29 8.48
C LEU A 102 2.46 18.12 7.01
N TYR A 103 3.49 17.33 6.72
CA TYR A 103 4.06 17.21 5.38
C TYR A 103 3.29 16.23 4.49
N TRP A 104 2.75 15.17 5.09
CA TRP A 104 2.02 14.11 4.39
C TRP A 104 0.57 14.49 4.05
N LEU A 105 -0.03 15.43 4.78
CA LEU A 105 -1.35 15.98 4.44
C LEU A 105 -1.38 16.60 3.02
N SER A 106 -0.30 17.28 2.64
CA SER A 106 -0.17 17.85 1.29
C SER A 106 0.01 16.77 0.24
N ALA A 107 0.84 15.75 0.51
CA ALA A 107 1.04 14.62 -0.40
C ALA A 107 -0.27 13.87 -0.67
N LEU A 108 -1.05 13.61 0.38
CA LEU A 108 -2.38 12.99 0.26
C LEU A 108 -3.34 13.82 -0.60
N ASN A 109 -3.35 15.14 -0.45
CA ASN A 109 -4.17 16.02 -1.29
C ASN A 109 -3.73 15.98 -2.77
N LEU A 110 -2.42 16.01 -3.03
CA LEU A 110 -1.87 15.97 -4.39
C LEU A 110 -2.15 14.65 -5.10
N ILE A 111 -2.01 13.53 -4.39
CA ILE A 111 -2.24 12.19 -4.96
C ILE A 111 -3.74 11.95 -5.21
N THR A 112 -4.57 12.23 -4.21
CA THR A 112 -5.99 11.83 -4.26
C THR A 112 -6.90 12.86 -4.94
N GLY A 113 -6.43 14.10 -5.10
CA GLY A 113 -7.23 15.22 -5.58
C GLY A 113 -8.39 15.64 -4.66
N VAL A 114 -8.51 15.05 -3.46
CA VAL A 114 -9.58 15.37 -2.50
C VAL A 114 -9.05 16.14 -1.31
N ASN A 115 -9.95 16.87 -0.63
CA ASN A 115 -9.65 17.52 0.63
C ASN A 115 -10.76 17.25 1.66
N PRO A 116 -10.58 16.28 2.58
CA PRO A 116 -11.57 15.98 3.62
C PRO A 116 -11.56 17.00 4.78
N ILE A 117 -10.62 17.96 4.79
CA ILE A 117 -10.44 18.91 5.89
C ILE A 117 -11.50 20.00 5.81
N GLN A 118 -12.33 20.10 6.84
CA GLN A 118 -13.34 21.13 6.98
C GLN A 118 -12.71 22.51 7.27
N PRO A 119 -13.35 23.63 6.89
CA PRO A 119 -12.84 24.97 7.18
C PRO A 119 -12.53 25.21 8.67
N SER A 120 -13.33 24.64 9.58
CA SER A 120 -13.18 24.73 11.03
C SER A 120 -11.96 23.98 11.60
N GLN A 121 -11.38 23.06 10.83
CA GLN A 121 -10.24 22.23 11.19
C GLN A 121 -8.91 22.81 10.70
N ARG A 122 -8.93 23.81 9.81
CA ARG A 122 -7.72 24.41 9.24
C ARG A 122 -6.83 25.01 10.33
N GLY A 123 -5.52 24.75 10.23
CA GLY A 123 -4.53 25.15 11.24
C GLY A 123 -4.48 24.23 12.48
N LYS A 124 -5.42 23.29 12.62
CA LYS A 124 -5.44 22.32 13.73
C LYS A 124 -4.91 20.98 13.23
N VAL A 125 -3.59 20.85 13.22
CA VAL A 125 -2.87 19.70 12.65
C VAL A 125 -3.45 18.34 13.04
N LYS A 126 -3.75 18.13 14.33
CA LYS A 126 -4.36 16.87 14.81
C LYS A 126 -5.74 16.61 14.21
N GLN A 127 -6.57 17.63 14.06
CA GLN A 127 -7.91 17.49 13.47
C GLN A 127 -7.83 17.29 11.95
N MET A 128 -6.86 17.94 11.29
CA MET A 128 -6.58 17.73 9.87
C MET A 128 -6.14 16.28 9.60
N ALA A 129 -5.23 15.75 10.41
CA ALA A 129 -4.81 14.36 10.35
C ALA A 129 -6.00 13.41 10.57
N GLN A 130 -6.83 13.68 11.58
CA GLN A 130 -8.01 12.87 11.87
C GLN A 130 -9.00 12.83 10.69
N ALA A 131 -9.24 13.96 10.01
CA ALA A 131 -10.10 14.01 8.84
C ALA A 131 -9.61 13.10 7.71
N TRP A 132 -8.29 13.02 7.50
CA TRP A 132 -7.69 12.10 6.54
C TRP A 132 -7.75 10.65 6.96
N LEU A 133 -7.52 10.34 8.25
CA LEU A 133 -7.67 8.99 8.78
C LEU A 133 -9.11 8.49 8.64
N GLU A 134 -10.10 9.34 8.91
CA GLU A 134 -11.51 9.01 8.73
C GLU A 134 -11.86 8.79 7.26
N TRP A 135 -11.38 9.66 6.37
CA TRP A 135 -11.50 9.46 4.93
C TRP A 135 -10.89 8.13 4.48
N GLY A 136 -9.69 7.80 4.99
CA GLY A 136 -8.99 6.57 4.68
C GLY A 136 -9.79 5.33 5.09
N ARG A 137 -10.33 5.34 6.31
CA ARG A 137 -11.19 4.27 6.82
C ARG A 137 -12.45 4.08 5.98
N ASN A 138 -13.10 5.16 5.57
CA ASN A 138 -14.28 5.12 4.71
C ASN A 138 -14.00 4.57 3.30
N ARG A 139 -12.75 4.69 2.83
CA ARG A 139 -12.27 4.10 1.57
C ARG A 139 -11.82 2.64 1.69
N GLY A 140 -11.85 2.07 2.89
CA GLY A 140 -11.40 0.70 3.15
C GLY A 140 -9.89 0.55 3.39
N TYR A 141 -9.16 1.66 3.56
CA TYR A 141 -7.76 1.60 3.96
C TYR A 141 -7.65 1.19 5.43
N ARG A 142 -6.63 0.38 5.74
CA ARG A 142 -6.22 0.12 7.12
C ARG A 142 -5.42 1.32 7.62
N VAL A 143 -5.96 2.04 8.60
CA VAL A 143 -5.43 3.29 9.18
C VAL A 143 -5.29 3.19 10.69
#